data_AF-A0A0Q5ZDC7-F1
#
_entry.id   AF-A0A0Q5ZDC7-F1
#
_cell.length_a   1.000
_cell.length_b   1.000
_cell.length_c   1.000
_cell.angle_alpha   90.00
_cell.angle_beta   90.00
_cell.angle_gamma   90.00
#
_symmetry.space_group_name_H-M   'P 1'
#
loop_
_entity.id
_entity.type
_entity.pdbx_description
1 polymer ?
#
loop_
_entity_poly.entity_id
_entity_poly.type
_entity_poly.pdbx_seq_one_letter_code
_entity_poly.pdbx_strand_id
1 'polypeptide(L)'
;MRPRRMILRWLGGILGAALIGLGMLSALAFEFRYWRWRDCFNELGRCYDPVSQDVYLEQAGLVWGGLAVVSLLLGLGLLMSLRRRQS
;
A
#
# COMPACT_ATOMS: atom_id res chain seq x y z
N MET A 1 30.87 -18.07 1.19
CA MET A 1 29.45 -17.87 0.82
C MET A 1 29.36 -17.61 -0.68
N ARG A 2 28.46 -18.27 -1.42
CA ARG A 2 28.36 -18.10 -2.90
C ARG A 2 27.78 -16.71 -3.24
N PRO A 3 28.41 -15.90 -4.12
CA PRO A 3 27.98 -14.53 -4.42
C PRO A 3 26.52 -14.42 -4.90
N ARG A 4 26.02 -15.45 -5.58
CA ARG A 4 24.62 -15.56 -6.02
C ARG A 4 23.59 -15.51 -4.87
N ARG A 5 23.93 -16.05 -3.69
CA ARG A 5 23.05 -16.00 -2.50
C ARG A 5 23.03 -14.62 -1.84
N MET A 6 24.12 -13.86 -1.96
CA MET A 6 24.21 -12.51 -1.45
C MET A 6 23.37 -11.57 -2.33
N ILE A 7 23.56 -11.62 -3.66
CA ILE A 7 22.79 -10.80 -4.61
C ILE A 7 21.28 -11.02 -4.46
N LEU A 8 20.83 -12.27 -4.38
CA LEU A 8 19.40 -12.58 -4.24
C LEU A 8 18.81 -12.05 -2.92
N ARG A 9 19.60 -12.00 -1.85
CA ARG A 9 19.18 -11.41 -0.57
C ARG A 9 19.05 -9.89 -0.65
N TRP A 10 19.99 -9.20 -1.28
CA TRP A 10 19.91 -7.75 -1.49
C TRP A 10 18.71 -7.38 -2.36
N LEU A 11 18.50 -8.11 -3.47
CA LEU A 11 17.33 -7.91 -4.33
C LEU A 11 16.02 -8.14 -3.55
N GLY A 12 15.95 -9.20 -2.74
CA GLY A 12 14.78 -9.46 -1.88
C GLY A 12 14.56 -8.37 -0.84
N GLY A 13 15.63 -7.83 -0.25
CA GLY A 13 15.55 -6.72 0.70
C GLY A 13 15.03 -5.44 0.05
N ILE A 14 15.55 -5.09 -1.12
CA ILE A 14 15.11 -3.93 -1.91
C ILE A 14 13.64 -4.09 -2.32
N LEU A 15 13.24 -5.26 -2.83
CA LEU A 15 11.85 -5.54 -3.18
C LEU A 15 10.92 -5.42 -1.97
N GLY A 16 11.33 -5.96 -0.81
CA GLY A 16 10.56 -5.87 0.42
C GLY A 16 10.37 -4.43 0.88
N ALA A 17 11.45 -3.63 0.85
CA ALA A 17 11.39 -2.20 1.17
C ALA A 17 10.50 -1.42 0.17
N ALA A 18 10.61 -1.72 -1.12
CA ALA A 18 9.79 -1.10 -2.16
C ALA A 18 8.29 -1.42 -1.97
N LEU A 19 7.95 -2.67 -1.64
CA LEU A 19 6.57 -3.08 -1.34
C LEU A 19 6.03 -2.36 -0.09
N ILE A 20 6.83 -2.19 0.96
CA ILE A 20 6.43 -1.42 2.13
C ILE A 20 6.19 0.04 1.77
N GLY A 21 7.09 0.66 0.99
CA GLY A 21 6.93 2.02 0.51
C GLY A 21 5.66 2.20 -0.32
N LEU A 22 5.38 1.28 -1.25
CA LEU A 22 4.15 1.27 -2.03
C LEU A 22 2.90 1.11 -1.14
N GLY A 23 2.97 0.25 -0.13
CA GLY A 23 1.89 0.05 0.83
C GLY A 23 1.59 1.30 1.65
N MET A 24 2.63 2.00 2.14
CA MET A 24 2.50 3.29 2.83
C MET A 24 1.90 4.37 1.93
N LEU A 25 2.38 4.50 0.69
CA LEU A 25 1.83 5.47 -0.28
C LEU A 25 0.36 5.17 -0.61
N SER A 26 0.01 3.90 -0.74
CA SER A 26 -1.37 3.47 -0.96
C SER A 26 -2.25 3.74 0.26
N ALA A 27 -1.73 3.59 1.47
CA ALA A 27 -2.44 3.92 2.70
C ALA A 27 -2.71 5.44 2.80
N LEU A 28 -1.74 6.27 2.40
CA LEU A 28 -1.95 7.72 2.28
C LEU A 28 -3.03 8.03 1.23
N ALA A 29 -2.99 7.37 0.07
CA ALA A 29 -4.03 7.54 -0.95
C ALA A 29 -5.42 7.09 -0.43
N PHE A 30 -5.49 5.99 0.33
CA PHE A 30 -6.72 5.54 0.99
C PHE A 30 -7.28 6.62 1.94
N GLU A 31 -6.42 7.24 2.75
CA GLU A 31 -6.82 8.32 3.65
C GLU A 31 -7.38 9.52 2.88
N PHE A 32 -6.60 10.04 1.92
CA PHE A 32 -6.94 11.27 1.21
C PHE A 32 -8.09 11.12 0.20
N ARG A 33 -8.24 9.94 -0.41
CA ARG A 33 -9.21 9.70 -1.48
C ARG A 33 -10.47 8.98 -1.02
N TYR A 34 -10.46 8.33 0.14
CA TYR A 34 -11.60 7.58 0.65
C TYR A 34 -11.91 7.90 2.12
N TRP A 35 -11.02 7.61 3.05
CA TRP A 35 -11.35 7.59 4.48
C TRP A 35 -11.85 8.94 4.99
N ARG A 36 -11.20 10.04 4.58
CA ARG A 36 -11.62 11.40 4.93
C ARG A 36 -13.02 11.77 4.44
N TRP A 37 -13.50 11.12 3.38
CA TRP A 37 -14.78 11.42 2.71
C TRP A 37 -15.81 10.31 2.90
N ARG A 38 -15.52 9.31 3.74
CA ARG A 38 -16.31 8.06 3.84
C ARG A 38 -17.75 8.27 4.26
N ASP A 39 -18.04 9.36 4.97
CA ASP A 39 -19.38 9.69 5.46
C ASP A 39 -20.16 10.65 4.51
N CYS A 40 -19.59 11.00 3.35
CA CYS A 40 -20.17 11.95 2.36
C CYS A 40 -20.76 11.26 1.12
N PHE A 41 -20.45 9.98 0.87
CA PHE A 41 -20.86 9.30 -0.35
C PHE A 41 -22.39 9.16 -0.44
N ASN A 42 -22.94 9.49 -1.60
CA ASN A 42 -24.36 9.27 -1.90
C ASN A 42 -24.63 7.85 -2.42
N GLU A 43 -25.88 7.58 -2.83
CA GLU A 43 -26.31 6.28 -3.38
C GLU A 43 -25.53 5.82 -4.63
N LEU A 44 -24.84 6.73 -5.32
CA LEU A 44 -23.98 6.43 -6.47
C LEU A 44 -22.51 6.23 -6.07
N GLY A 45 -22.18 6.31 -4.78
CA GLY A 45 -20.81 6.19 -4.27
C GLY A 45 -19.94 7.41 -4.60
N ARG A 46 -20.53 8.61 -4.77
CA ARG A 46 -19.83 9.86 -5.12
C ARG A 46 -19.93 10.89 -4.01
N CYS A 47 -18.84 11.57 -3.74
CA CYS A 47 -18.78 12.74 -2.86
C CYS A 47 -18.15 13.89 -3.64
N TYR A 48 -18.83 15.04 -3.72
CA TYR A 48 -18.32 16.23 -4.37
C TYR A 48 -17.84 17.22 -3.31
N ASP A 49 -16.60 17.68 -3.43
CA ASP A 49 -16.05 18.75 -2.59
C ASP A 49 -16.16 20.09 -3.32
N PRO A 50 -17.02 21.02 -2.87
CA PRO A 50 -17.17 22.32 -3.51
C PRO A 50 -15.94 23.23 -3.36
N VAL A 51 -15.00 22.93 -2.45
CA VAL A 51 -13.78 23.73 -2.27
C VAL A 51 -12.73 23.35 -3.31
N SER A 52 -12.37 22.07 -3.37
CA SER A 52 -11.39 21.58 -4.35
C SER A 52 -11.96 21.33 -5.74
N GLN A 53 -13.29 21.34 -5.88
CA GLN A 53 -14.02 20.97 -7.10
C GLN A 53 -13.80 19.51 -7.54
N ASP A 54 -13.29 18.67 -6.64
CA ASP A 54 -13.04 17.25 -6.91
C ASP A 54 -14.27 16.38 -6.64
N VAL A 55 -14.35 15.28 -7.38
CA VAL A 55 -15.26 14.16 -7.09
C VAL A 55 -14.46 12.98 -6.56
N TYR A 56 -14.81 12.55 -5.34
CA TYR A 56 -14.29 11.37 -4.68
C TYR A 56 -15.22 10.19 -4.92
N LEU A 57 -14.65 8.99 -4.99
CA LEU A 57 -15.38 7.75 -5.30
C LEU A 57 -15.20 6.75 -4.16
N GLU A 58 -16.30 6.13 -3.73
CA GLU A 58 -16.31 5.12 -2.68
C GLU A 58 -15.39 3.93 -3.02
N GLN A 59 -15.34 3.55 -4.30
CA GLN A 59 -14.50 2.48 -4.85
C GLN A 59 -13.00 2.70 -4.57
N ALA A 60 -12.58 3.94 -4.37
CA ALA A 60 -11.20 4.27 -4.01
C ALA A 60 -10.78 3.60 -2.69
N GLY A 61 -11.72 3.34 -1.77
CA GLY A 61 -11.45 2.65 -0.52
C GLY A 61 -10.98 1.22 -0.74
N LEU A 62 -11.68 0.47 -1.59
CA LEU A 62 -11.31 -0.91 -1.90
C LEU A 62 -9.98 -0.97 -2.66
N VAL A 63 -9.77 -0.08 -3.64
CA VAL A 63 -8.56 -0.08 -4.47
C VAL A 63 -7.32 0.30 -3.63
N TRP A 64 -7.33 1.47 -3.00
CA TRP A 64 -6.16 1.96 -2.28
C TRP A 64 -5.94 1.21 -0.97
N GLY A 65 -7.00 0.88 -0.24
CA GLY A 65 -6.92 0.09 0.99
C GLY A 65 -6.44 -1.33 0.73
N GLY A 66 -6.97 -1.98 -0.32
CA GLY A 66 -6.53 -3.31 -0.74
C GLY A 66 -5.05 -3.34 -1.14
N LEU A 67 -4.62 -2.37 -1.95
CA LEU A 67 -3.20 -2.22 -2.32
C LEU A 67 -2.33 -1.99 -1.09
N ALA A 68 -2.75 -1.11 -0.17
CA ALA A 68 -2.01 -0.84 1.07
C ALA A 68 -1.79 -2.13 1.88
N VAL A 69 -2.85 -2.87 2.16
CA VAL A 69 -2.80 -4.11 2.96
C VAL A 69 -1.93 -5.16 2.27
N VAL A 70 -2.17 -5.45 0.98
CA VAL A 70 -1.43 -6.49 0.26
C VAL A 70 0.05 -6.15 0.17
N SER A 71 0.40 -4.94 -0.23
CA SER A 71 1.81 -4.53 -0.35
C SER A 71 2.53 -4.53 0.99
N LEU A 72 1.90 -4.04 2.07
CA LEU A 72 2.49 -4.09 3.42
C LEU A 72 2.72 -5.53 3.89
N LEU A 73 1.72 -6.41 3.77
CA LEU A 73 1.83 -7.80 4.19
C LEU A 73 2.92 -8.55 3.41
N LEU A 74 2.97 -8.37 2.09
CA LEU A 74 4.00 -9.00 1.25
C LEU A 74 5.40 -8.45 1.57
N GLY A 75 5.54 -7.13 1.71
CA GLY A 75 6.81 -6.49 2.03
C GLY A 75 7.35 -6.90 3.40
N LEU A 76 6.52 -6.82 4.45
CA LEU A 76 6.87 -7.25 5.80
C LEU A 76 7.14 -8.76 5.85
N GLY A 77 6.30 -9.58 5.22
CA GLY A 77 6.49 -11.02 5.11
C GLY A 77 7.82 -11.39 4.47
N LEU A 78 8.18 -10.73 3.37
CA LEU A 78 9.44 -10.93 2.68
C LEU A 78 10.63 -10.58 3.58
N LEU A 79 10.65 -9.39 4.20
CA LEU A 79 11.74 -8.98 5.09
C LEU A 79 11.86 -9.88 6.33
N MET A 80 10.73 -10.28 6.93
CA MET A 80 10.72 -11.23 8.04
C MET A 80 11.28 -12.59 7.62
N SER A 81 10.92 -13.10 6.43
CA SER A 81 11.46 -14.35 5.91
C SER A 81 12.97 -14.28 5.65
N LEU A 82 13.46 -13.14 5.16
CA LEU A 82 14.88 -12.90 4.93
C LEU A 82 15.65 -12.78 6.25
N ARG A 83 15.04 -12.25 7.32
CA ARG A 83 15.63 -12.19 8.66
C ARG A 83 15.67 -13.56 9.32
N ARG A 84 14.60 -14.37 9.21
CA ARG A 84 14.56 -15.74 9.75
C ARG A 84 15.62 -16.65 9.11
N ARG A 85 15.97 -16.43 7.84
CA ARG A 85 17.05 -17.18 7.16
C ARG A 85 18.47 -16.75 7.56
N GLN A 86 18.61 -15.76 8.44
CA GLN A 86 19.91 -15.28 8.94
C GLN A 86 20.28 -15.79 10.33
N SER A 87 19.26 -16.11 11.13
CA SER A 87 19.42 -16.80 12.42
C SER A 87 19.63 -18.29 12.23
#